data_AF-A0A962UIF3-F1
#
_entry.id   AF-A0A962UIF3-F1
#
_cell.length_a   1.000
_cell.length_b   1.000
_cell.length_c   1.000
_cell.angle_alpha   90.00
_cell.angle_beta   90.00
_cell.angle_gamma   90.00
#
_symmetry.space_group_name_H-M   'P 1'
#
loop_
_entity.id
_entity.type
_entity.pdbx_description
1 polymer ?
#
loop_
_entity_poly.entity_id
_entity_poly.type
_entity_poly.pdbx_seq_one_letter_code
_entity_poly.pdbx_strand_id
1 'polypeptide(L)'
;MHAGKLVFAQLMAHVLLHTFRRCVAKYPGKYPTLSFSHLDQYLCMVFAQLTFRESLRDIKTCRRASATKLRHVGMRGGVARSTLADANEKRDWRIYRDFLALIQITRRLYAKDGFGVELEQTVHALDSTTTDLCLALFPWAPLRKHKAAVKLHTLLDLRGGIPSFIHISEGKSHDVNMLDRLAFEAGCFYVMDRGYVDFARLYRLHLALAFFVIRAKSNLRVYSHAIDKATGLRCDQTRPSF
;
A
#
# COMPACT_ATOMS: atom_id res chain seq x y z
N MET A 1 -4.88 35.47 14.12
CA MET A 1 -4.02 34.55 14.92
C MET A 1 -4.71 33.20 14.98
N HIS A 2 -4.02 32.09 14.73
CA HIS A 2 -4.61 30.75 14.91
C HIS A 2 -4.58 30.43 16.40
N ALA A 3 -5.74 30.40 17.06
CA ALA A 3 -5.88 30.21 18.51
C ALA A 3 -5.73 28.73 18.95
N GLY A 4 -5.05 27.88 18.17
CA GLY A 4 -4.94 26.45 18.45
C GLY A 4 -3.78 25.75 17.73
N LYS A 5 -3.47 24.53 18.17
CA LYS A 5 -2.46 23.66 17.56
C LYS A 5 -2.91 23.27 16.14
N LEU A 6 -2.03 23.39 15.15
CA LEU A 6 -2.34 23.03 13.75
C LEU A 6 -2.78 21.57 13.64
N VAL A 7 -3.76 21.27 12.78
CA VAL A 7 -4.25 19.90 12.54
C VAL A 7 -3.10 18.94 12.21
N PHE A 8 -2.15 19.37 11.38
CA PHE A 8 -0.97 18.56 11.07
C PHE A 8 -0.16 18.20 12.34
N ALA A 9 -0.03 19.11 13.30
CA ALA A 9 0.68 18.85 14.55
C ALA A 9 -0.10 17.93 15.52
N GLN A 10 -1.43 17.90 15.40
CA GLN A 10 -2.28 16.96 16.13
C GLN A 10 -2.10 15.56 15.53
N LEU A 11 -2.20 15.42 14.20
CA LEU A 11 -1.96 14.16 13.50
C LEU A 11 -0.56 13.59 13.81
N MET A 12 0.47 14.44 13.74
CA MET A 12 1.85 14.01 14.00
C MET A 12 2.12 13.68 15.48
N ALA A 13 1.24 14.07 16.40
CA ALA A 13 1.36 13.66 17.80
C ALA A 13 1.05 12.16 18.00
N HIS A 14 0.29 11.54 17.10
CA HIS A 14 0.01 10.10 17.13
C HIS A 14 1.14 9.25 16.54
N VAL A 15 2.12 9.87 15.87
CA VAL A 15 3.27 9.16 15.32
C VAL A 15 4.17 8.71 16.46
N LEU A 16 4.49 7.41 16.52
CA LEU A 16 5.39 6.83 17.51
C LEU A 16 6.85 7.25 17.23
N LEU A 17 7.20 8.50 17.57
CA LEU A 17 8.50 9.10 17.30
C LEU A 17 9.67 8.31 17.93
N HIS A 18 9.45 7.70 19.09
CA HIS A 18 10.45 6.83 19.72
C HIS A 18 10.78 5.63 18.82
N THR A 19 9.76 4.96 18.29
CA THR A 19 9.92 3.84 17.35
C THR A 19 10.59 4.30 16.06
N PHE A 20 10.18 5.45 15.50
CA PHE A 20 10.80 6.01 14.30
C PHE A 20 12.30 6.28 14.51
N ARG A 21 12.69 6.89 15.63
CA ARG A 21 14.10 7.15 15.96
C ARG A 21 14.90 5.86 16.12
N ARG A 22 14.31 4.80 16.69
CA ARG A 22 14.93 3.47 16.75
C ARG A 22 15.14 2.89 15.35
N CYS A 23 14.17 3.03 14.44
CA CYS A 23 14.34 2.61 13.04
C CYS A 23 15.47 3.38 12.35
N VAL A 24 15.54 4.71 12.53
CA VAL A 24 16.64 5.53 11.99
C VAL A 24 18.00 5.10 12.52
N ALA A 25 18.11 4.81 13.82
CA ALA A 25 19.36 4.40 14.45
C ALA A 25 19.93 3.08 13.89
N LYS A 26 19.07 2.18 13.36
CA LYS A 26 19.50 0.94 12.71
C LYS A 26 20.18 1.16 11.36
N TYR A 27 19.90 2.28 10.70
CA TYR A 27 20.36 2.59 9.35
C TYR A 27 21.10 3.93 9.35
N PRO A 28 22.34 3.98 9.91
CA PRO A 28 23.11 5.21 9.94
C PRO A 28 23.38 5.68 8.51
N GLY A 29 22.76 6.80 8.13
CA GLY A 29 22.97 7.40 6.82
C GLY A 29 24.38 7.96 6.68
N LYS A 30 25.00 7.77 5.52
CA LYS A 30 26.28 8.44 5.17
C LYS A 30 26.11 9.94 4.86
N TYR A 31 24.88 10.40 4.65
CA TYR A 31 24.58 11.78 4.30
C TYR A 31 24.45 12.65 5.58
N PRO A 32 25.18 13.78 5.69
CA PRO A 32 25.14 14.62 6.88
C PRO A 32 23.73 15.15 7.15
N THR A 33 23.20 14.90 8.35
CA THR A 33 21.91 15.45 8.80
C THR A 33 22.08 16.81 9.48
N LEU A 34 22.86 17.72 8.88
CA LEU A 34 23.24 18.99 9.51
C LEU A 34 22.03 19.90 9.76
N SER A 35 21.23 20.16 8.72
CA SER A 35 20.07 21.08 8.80
C SER A 35 18.74 20.42 8.46
N PHE A 36 18.75 19.20 7.94
CA PHE A 36 17.57 18.46 7.54
C PHE A 36 17.66 17.03 8.07
N SER A 37 16.87 16.70 9.09
CA SER A 37 16.90 15.39 9.75
C SER A 37 16.05 14.34 9.03
N HIS A 38 16.15 13.06 9.46
CA HIS A 38 15.24 12.00 9.02
C HIS A 38 13.79 12.31 9.37
N LEU A 39 13.56 12.93 10.53
CA LEU A 39 12.23 13.34 10.95
C LEU A 39 11.70 14.48 10.06
N ASP A 40 12.54 15.46 9.70
CA ASP A 40 12.10 16.56 8.82
C ASP A 40 11.66 16.05 7.44
N GLN A 41 12.35 15.04 6.90
CA GLN A 41 11.94 14.40 5.65
C GLN A 41 10.64 13.63 5.83
N TYR A 42 10.50 12.80 6.86
CA TYR A 42 9.27 12.08 7.13
C TYR A 42 8.08 13.04 7.23
N LEU A 43 8.20 14.09 8.05
CA LEU A 43 7.16 15.12 8.19
C LEU A 43 6.86 15.77 6.83
N CYS A 44 7.89 16.07 6.03
CA CYS A 44 7.73 16.69 4.71
C CYS A 44 6.93 15.79 3.75
N MET A 45 7.25 14.50 3.73
CA MET A 45 6.58 13.51 2.89
C MET A 45 5.13 13.28 3.34
N VAL A 46 4.87 13.17 4.64
CA VAL A 46 3.50 13.05 5.16
C VAL A 46 2.68 14.29 4.85
N PHE A 47 3.25 15.49 5.03
CA PHE A 47 2.59 16.74 4.66
C PHE A 47 2.25 16.77 3.16
N ALA A 48 3.18 16.36 2.30
CA ALA A 48 2.96 16.30 0.87
C ALA A 48 1.79 15.37 0.50
N GLN A 49 1.72 14.19 1.12
CA GLN A 49 0.63 13.23 0.90
C GLN A 49 -0.72 13.77 1.39
N LEU A 50 -0.79 14.28 2.63
CA LEU A 50 -2.04 14.80 3.21
C LEU A 50 -2.59 16.02 2.49
N THR A 51 -1.72 16.79 1.84
CA THR A 51 -2.12 17.99 1.08
C THR A 51 -2.15 17.76 -0.42
N PHE A 52 -2.00 16.51 -0.89
CA PHE A 52 -2.01 16.15 -2.31
C PHE A 52 -1.04 16.98 -3.17
N ARG A 53 0.21 17.16 -2.70
CA ARG A 53 1.24 17.86 -3.48
C ARG A 53 1.85 16.92 -4.52
N GLU A 54 1.87 17.36 -5.76
CA GLU A 54 2.26 16.51 -6.90
C GLU A 54 3.75 16.60 -7.26
N SER A 55 4.49 17.58 -6.72
CA SER A 55 5.91 17.74 -7.06
C SER A 55 6.75 18.31 -5.92
N LEU A 56 8.07 18.06 -5.97
CA LEU A 56 9.03 18.67 -5.04
C LEU A 56 9.01 20.20 -5.08
N ARG A 57 8.68 20.78 -6.25
CA ARG A 57 8.54 22.23 -6.41
C ARG A 57 7.30 22.73 -5.66
N ASP A 58 6.17 22.04 -5.82
CA ASP A 58 4.93 22.37 -5.14
C ASP A 58 5.07 22.24 -3.61
N ILE A 59 5.67 21.15 -3.13
CA ILE A 59 5.98 20.94 -1.69
C ILE A 59 6.81 22.12 -1.15
N LYS A 60 7.86 22.52 -1.86
CA LYS A 60 8.71 23.65 -1.46
C LYS A 60 7.92 24.96 -1.42
N THR A 61 7.13 25.26 -2.45
CA THR A 61 6.35 26.51 -2.54
C THR A 61 5.32 26.59 -1.43
N CYS A 62 4.54 25.53 -1.23
CA CYS A 62 3.53 25.44 -0.18
C CYS A 62 4.16 25.60 1.23
N ARG A 63 5.29 24.93 1.48
CA ARG A 63 6.02 25.07 2.74
C ARG A 63 6.56 26.48 2.96
N ARG A 64 7.04 27.15 1.91
CA ARG A 64 7.50 28.55 2.02
C ARG A 64 6.36 29.50 2.37
N ALA A 65 5.20 29.33 1.73
CA ALA A 65 4.02 30.13 2.03
C ALA A 65 3.52 29.93 3.48
N SER A 66 3.74 28.74 4.06
CA SER A 66 3.31 28.39 5.42
C SER A 66 4.46 28.28 6.43
N ALA A 67 5.62 28.87 6.15
CA ALA A 67 6.85 28.62 6.92
C ALA A 67 6.71 28.94 8.43
N THR A 68 6.05 30.04 8.77
CA THR A 68 5.84 30.47 10.15
C THR A 68 4.99 29.44 10.91
N LYS A 69 3.93 28.91 10.29
CA LYS A 69 3.04 27.91 10.87
C LYS A 69 3.75 26.56 11.05
N LEU A 70 4.52 26.13 10.05
CA LEU A 70 5.17 24.82 10.03
C LEU A 70 6.34 24.70 11.02
N ARG A 71 7.03 25.81 11.34
CA ARG A 71 8.07 25.83 12.39
C ARG A 71 7.55 25.33 13.74
N HIS A 72 6.30 25.63 14.07
CA HIS A 72 5.66 25.17 15.31
C HIS A 72 5.28 23.68 15.32
N VAL A 73 5.42 22.99 14.18
CA VAL A 73 5.13 21.55 14.05
C VAL A 73 6.40 20.69 13.99
N GLY A 74 7.54 21.25 14.40
CA GLY A 74 8.82 20.54 14.42
C GLY A 74 9.53 20.49 13.06
N MET A 75 8.93 21.04 12.00
CA MET A 75 9.60 21.24 10.71
C MET A 75 10.50 22.47 10.78
N ARG A 76 11.75 22.28 11.22
CA ARG A 76 12.69 23.39 11.40
C ARG A 76 13.43 23.67 10.08
N GLY A 77 13.45 24.93 9.66
CA GLY A 77 14.22 25.39 8.50
C GLY A 77 13.48 25.35 7.15
N GLY A 78 14.04 26.10 6.20
CA GLY A 78 13.58 26.12 4.82
C GLY A 78 14.12 24.90 4.06
N VAL A 79 13.24 24.05 3.55
CA VAL A 79 13.66 22.89 2.75
C VAL A 79 13.91 23.35 1.32
N ALA A 80 15.18 23.34 0.89
CA ALA A 80 15.50 23.51 -0.50
C ALA A 80 15.05 22.29 -1.31
N ARG A 81 14.67 22.50 -2.57
CA ARG A 81 14.22 21.43 -3.46
C ARG A 81 15.31 20.35 -3.62
N SER A 82 16.56 20.79 -3.77
CA SER A 82 17.73 19.91 -3.87
C SER A 82 17.91 19.08 -2.60
N THR A 83 17.84 19.70 -1.42
CA THR A 83 17.97 18.97 -0.15
C THR A 83 16.91 17.88 0.02
N LEU A 84 15.66 18.13 -0.38
CA LEU A 84 14.61 17.10 -0.33
C LEU A 84 14.83 16.00 -1.37
N ALA A 85 15.27 16.36 -2.59
CA ALA A 85 15.59 15.39 -3.64
C ALA A 85 16.74 14.47 -3.21
N ASP A 86 17.86 15.04 -2.75
CA ASP A 86 19.03 14.31 -2.26
C ASP A 86 18.67 13.38 -1.10
N ALA A 87 17.82 13.86 -0.17
CA ALA A 87 17.37 13.05 0.95
C ALA A 87 16.49 11.87 0.52
N ASN A 88 15.62 12.06 -0.49
CA ASN A 88 14.79 10.99 -1.03
C ASN A 88 15.61 9.95 -1.80
N GLU A 89 16.71 10.36 -2.44
CA GLU A 89 17.58 9.47 -3.20
C GLU A 89 18.57 8.70 -2.31
N LYS A 90 19.19 9.38 -1.33
CA LYS A 90 20.35 8.83 -0.60
C LYS A 90 20.03 8.14 0.71
N ARG A 91 18.86 8.38 1.30
CA ARG A 91 18.51 7.80 2.61
C ARG A 91 17.95 6.39 2.45
N ASP A 92 18.29 5.53 3.39
CA ASP A 92 17.88 4.13 3.34
C ASP A 92 16.36 4.00 3.50
N TRP A 93 15.70 3.51 2.45
CA TRP A 93 14.25 3.29 2.42
C TRP A 93 13.79 2.24 3.45
N ARG A 94 14.70 1.37 3.92
CA ARG A 94 14.41 0.35 4.93
C ARG A 94 13.97 0.94 6.27
N ILE A 95 14.30 2.20 6.54
CA ILE A 95 13.77 2.94 7.71
C ILE A 95 12.24 2.96 7.67
N TYR A 96 11.66 3.32 6.52
CA TYR A 96 10.20 3.38 6.35
C TYR A 96 9.60 1.98 6.36
N ARG A 97 10.24 1.00 5.71
CA ARG A 97 9.81 -0.40 5.75
C ARG A 97 9.71 -0.94 7.17
N ASP A 98 10.74 -0.75 7.98
CA ASP A 98 10.76 -1.20 9.38
C ASP A 98 9.76 -0.42 10.23
N PHE A 99 9.53 0.86 9.92
CA PHE A 99 8.50 1.67 10.58
C PHE A 99 7.08 1.18 10.25
N LEU A 100 6.85 0.67 9.03
CA LEU A 100 5.60 0.04 8.64
C LEU A 100 5.32 -1.26 9.40
N ALA A 101 6.27 -1.86 10.13
CA ALA A 101 5.98 -2.99 11.01
C ALA A 101 4.90 -2.68 12.07
N LEU A 102 4.67 -1.40 12.37
CA LEU A 102 3.55 -0.94 13.20
C LEU A 102 2.19 -1.41 12.68
N ILE A 103 2.04 -1.64 11.37
CA ILE A 103 0.84 -2.23 10.77
C ILE A 103 0.45 -3.54 11.47
N GLN A 104 1.42 -4.40 11.79
CA GLN A 104 1.13 -5.68 12.45
C GLN A 104 0.56 -5.47 13.86
N ILE A 105 1.01 -4.42 14.55
CA ILE A 105 0.49 -4.03 15.86
C ILE A 105 -0.95 -3.51 15.68
N THR A 106 -1.17 -2.63 14.70
CA THR A 106 -2.50 -2.08 14.41
C THR A 106 -3.49 -3.19 14.05
N ARG A 107 -3.13 -4.15 13.19
CA ARG A 107 -4.01 -5.28 12.85
C ARG A 107 -4.49 -6.04 14.09
N ARG A 108 -3.62 -6.25 15.08
CA ARG A 108 -3.99 -6.92 16.34
C ARG A 108 -4.96 -6.09 17.19
N LEU A 109 -4.79 -4.76 17.22
CA LEU A 109 -5.67 -3.87 17.98
C LEU A 109 -7.08 -3.83 17.39
N TYR A 110 -7.21 -3.89 16.07
CA TYR A 110 -8.49 -3.83 15.34
C TYR A 110 -9.12 -5.22 15.13
N ALA A 111 -8.53 -6.29 15.67
CA ALA A 111 -8.99 -7.66 15.44
C ALA A 111 -10.43 -7.91 15.95
N LYS A 112 -10.88 -7.14 16.94
CA LYS A 112 -12.22 -7.24 17.54
C LYS A 112 -13.21 -6.22 17.01
N ASP A 113 -12.78 -5.31 16.14
CA ASP A 113 -13.67 -4.29 15.60
C ASP A 113 -14.67 -4.95 14.64
N GLY A 114 -15.92 -4.50 14.71
CA GLY A 114 -16.98 -5.00 13.86
C GLY A 114 -16.68 -4.65 12.40
N PHE A 115 -16.65 -5.66 11.54
CA PHE A 115 -16.77 -5.42 10.11
C PHE A 115 -18.21 -4.97 9.85
N GLY A 116 -18.44 -3.95 9.00
CA GLY A 116 -19.79 -3.43 8.70
C GLY A 116 -20.74 -4.42 8.00
N VAL A 117 -20.35 -5.70 7.94
CA VAL A 117 -21.08 -6.87 7.47
C VAL A 117 -20.96 -7.92 8.57
N GLU A 118 -22.04 -8.66 8.87
CA GLU A 118 -22.06 -9.76 9.86
C GLU A 118 -21.20 -10.96 9.40
N LEU A 119 -19.89 -10.75 9.28
CA LEU A 119 -18.89 -11.76 8.99
C LEU A 119 -17.92 -11.77 10.16
N GLU A 120 -17.84 -12.92 10.84
CA GLU A 120 -16.86 -13.14 11.90
C GLU A 120 -15.45 -13.24 11.31
N GLN A 121 -15.33 -13.69 10.06
CA GLN A 121 -14.07 -13.92 9.36
C GLN A 121 -13.42 -12.62 8.87
N THR A 122 -12.10 -12.65 8.67
CA THR A 122 -11.34 -11.52 8.09
C THR A 122 -11.51 -11.50 6.56
N VAL A 123 -11.82 -10.33 6.02
CA VAL A 123 -11.91 -10.10 4.57
C VAL A 123 -10.74 -9.24 4.12
N HIS A 124 -9.98 -9.76 3.17
CA HIS A 124 -8.87 -9.07 2.52
C HIS A 124 -9.24 -8.66 1.10
N ALA A 125 -8.99 -7.41 0.72
CA ALA A 125 -9.03 -6.98 -0.68
C ALA A 125 -7.60 -6.92 -1.24
N LEU A 126 -7.35 -7.61 -2.35
CA LEU A 126 -6.09 -7.51 -3.07
C LEU A 126 -6.29 -6.70 -4.35
N ASP A 127 -5.53 -5.63 -4.48
CA ASP A 127 -5.50 -4.83 -5.70
C ASP A 127 -4.08 -4.31 -5.97
N SER A 128 -3.84 -3.87 -7.20
CA SER A 128 -2.57 -3.29 -7.62
C SER A 128 -2.76 -1.92 -8.26
N THR A 129 -1.94 -0.95 -7.84
CA THR A 129 -1.91 0.39 -8.44
C THR A 129 -0.65 0.55 -9.26
N THR A 130 -0.76 0.98 -10.51
CA THR A 130 0.40 1.28 -11.36
C THR A 130 0.77 2.76 -11.24
N THR A 131 2.02 3.06 -10.91
CA THR A 131 2.56 4.42 -10.88
C THR A 131 3.52 4.63 -12.02
N ASP A 132 3.22 5.63 -12.87
CA ASP A 132 4.05 6.00 -14.00
C ASP A 132 5.34 6.68 -13.55
N LEU A 133 6.45 6.31 -14.20
CA LEU A 133 7.78 6.84 -13.92
C LEU A 133 8.43 7.37 -15.20
N CYS A 134 9.41 8.26 -15.02
CA CYS A 134 10.24 8.72 -16.12
C CYS A 134 11.28 7.66 -16.48
N LEU A 135 11.23 7.13 -17.71
CA LEU A 135 12.14 6.08 -18.17
C LEU A 135 13.62 6.50 -18.11
N ALA A 136 13.93 7.78 -18.35
CA ALA A 136 15.29 8.29 -18.27
C ALA A 136 15.85 8.28 -16.83
N LEU A 137 14.99 8.43 -15.82
CA LEU A 137 15.38 8.39 -14.40
C LEU A 137 15.30 6.98 -13.81
N PHE A 138 14.40 6.15 -14.33
CA PHE A 138 14.15 4.78 -13.84
C PHE A 138 14.28 3.76 -14.98
N PRO A 139 15.49 3.60 -15.56
CA PRO A 139 15.70 2.69 -16.69
C PRO A 139 15.51 1.22 -16.30
N TRP A 140 15.57 0.89 -15.01
CA TRP A 140 15.38 -0.45 -14.47
C TRP A 140 13.92 -0.91 -14.42
N ALA A 141 12.93 -0.02 -14.64
CA ALA A 141 11.50 -0.34 -14.52
C ALA A 141 10.72 -0.15 -15.85
N PRO A 142 11.13 -0.74 -16.98
CA PRO A 142 10.49 -0.50 -18.26
C PRO A 142 9.08 -1.11 -18.32
N LEU A 143 8.07 -0.32 -18.70
CA LEU A 143 6.70 -0.78 -18.95
C LEU A 143 6.43 -0.95 -20.46
N ARG A 144 6.72 0.09 -21.26
CA ARG A 144 6.61 0.12 -22.73
C ARG A 144 7.82 0.84 -23.33
N LYS A 145 7.88 0.93 -24.67
CA LYS A 145 9.02 1.50 -25.42
C LYS A 145 9.53 2.85 -24.87
N HIS A 146 8.62 3.74 -24.47
CA HIS A 146 8.95 5.07 -23.95
C HIS A 146 8.35 5.34 -22.56
N LYS A 147 8.04 4.30 -21.79
CA LYS A 147 7.33 4.43 -20.51
C LYS A 147 7.93 3.50 -19.46
N ALA A 148 8.27 4.03 -18.30
CA ALA A 148 8.61 3.24 -17.12
C ALA A 148 7.44 3.28 -16.13
N ALA A 149 7.29 2.23 -15.32
CA ALA A 149 6.30 2.20 -14.25
C ALA A 149 6.67 1.15 -13.22
N VAL A 150 6.18 1.36 -11.99
CA VAL A 150 6.14 0.35 -10.93
C VAL A 150 4.71 0.03 -10.58
N LYS A 151 4.48 -1.17 -10.06
CA LYS A 151 3.19 -1.60 -9.51
C LYS A 151 3.29 -1.75 -8.00
N LEU A 152 2.33 -1.19 -7.30
CA LEU A 152 2.13 -1.33 -5.87
C LEU A 152 0.98 -2.29 -5.63
N HIS A 153 1.31 -3.53 -5.25
CA HIS A 153 0.35 -4.55 -4.86
C HIS A 153 0.05 -4.39 -3.38
N THR A 154 -1.23 -4.20 -3.05
CA THR A 154 -1.66 -3.98 -1.66
C THR A 154 -2.75 -4.97 -1.31
N LEU A 155 -2.51 -5.75 -0.25
CA LEU A 155 -3.56 -6.50 0.43
C LEU A 155 -4.08 -5.62 1.57
N LEU A 156 -5.36 -5.31 1.55
CA LEU A 156 -6.03 -4.48 2.54
C LEU A 156 -6.91 -5.36 3.44
N ASP A 157 -6.68 -5.32 4.74
CA ASP A 157 -7.61 -5.87 5.73
C ASP A 157 -8.80 -4.92 5.86
N LEU A 158 -9.95 -5.35 5.35
CA LEU A 158 -11.15 -4.51 5.25
C LEU A 158 -11.80 -4.25 6.60
N ARG A 159 -11.48 -5.02 7.65
CA ARG A 159 -12.00 -4.79 9.00
C ARG A 159 -11.52 -3.46 9.57
N GLY A 160 -10.22 -3.17 9.42
CA GLY A 160 -9.62 -1.93 9.90
C GLY A 160 -9.27 -0.92 8.81
N GLY A 161 -9.44 -1.27 7.53
CA GLY A 161 -8.86 -0.49 6.43
C GLY A 161 -7.32 -0.43 6.50
N ILE A 162 -6.70 -1.50 7.02
CA ILE A 162 -5.26 -1.56 7.32
C ILE A 162 -4.56 -2.37 6.25
N PRO A 163 -3.53 -1.83 5.56
CA PRO A 163 -2.75 -2.62 4.60
C PRO A 163 -2.07 -3.77 5.33
N SER A 164 -2.34 -5.02 5.00
CA SER A 164 -1.72 -6.20 5.62
C SER A 164 -0.46 -6.64 4.89
N PHE A 165 -0.37 -6.34 3.60
CA PHE A 165 0.77 -6.66 2.75
C PHE A 165 0.95 -5.59 1.68
N ILE A 166 2.21 -5.22 1.42
CA ILE A 166 2.58 -4.25 0.40
C ILE A 166 3.79 -4.80 -0.36
N HIS A 167 3.69 -4.87 -1.68
CA HIS A 167 4.78 -5.29 -2.54
C HIS A 167 4.92 -4.40 -3.76
N ILE A 168 6.15 -3.99 -4.06
CA ILE A 168 6.47 -3.19 -5.23
C ILE A 168 7.12 -4.10 -6.27
N SER A 169 6.54 -4.15 -7.45
CA SER A 169 7.10 -4.87 -8.61
C SER A 169 7.31 -3.93 -9.80
N GLU A 170 7.99 -4.42 -10.82
CA GLU A 170 8.05 -3.74 -12.11
C GLU A 170 6.66 -3.64 -12.76
N GLY A 171 6.46 -2.62 -13.60
CA GLY A 171 5.18 -2.38 -14.26
C GLY A 171 4.73 -3.50 -15.21
N LYS A 172 5.65 -4.29 -15.77
CA LYS A 172 5.32 -5.41 -16.68
C LYS A 172 4.85 -6.67 -15.96
N SER A 173 5.06 -6.77 -14.65
CA SER A 173 4.67 -7.96 -13.90
C SER A 173 3.15 -8.14 -13.94
N HIS A 174 2.70 -9.37 -14.22
CA HIS A 174 1.28 -9.72 -14.12
C HIS A 174 0.85 -9.75 -12.66
N ASP A 175 -0.30 -9.16 -12.36
CA ASP A 175 -0.77 -9.00 -10.97
C ASP A 175 -1.06 -10.34 -10.30
N VAL A 176 -1.48 -11.34 -11.09
CA VAL A 176 -1.71 -12.71 -10.60
C VAL A 176 -0.48 -13.38 -10.00
N ASN A 177 0.74 -12.98 -10.40
CA ASN A 177 1.98 -13.48 -9.81
C ASN A 177 2.13 -13.05 -8.35
N MET A 178 1.36 -12.07 -7.89
CA MET A 178 1.36 -11.63 -6.51
C MET A 178 0.88 -12.74 -5.57
N LEU A 179 -0.03 -13.61 -6.03
CA LEU A 179 -0.53 -14.74 -5.25
C LEU A 179 0.58 -15.71 -4.83
N ASP A 180 1.70 -15.74 -5.56
CA ASP A 180 2.83 -16.62 -5.23
C ASP A 180 3.66 -16.11 -4.05
N ARG A 181 3.54 -14.83 -3.68
CA ARG A 181 4.25 -14.26 -2.52
C ARG A 181 3.35 -14.02 -1.31
N LEU A 182 2.05 -14.28 -1.44
CA LEU A 182 1.11 -14.15 -0.34
C LEU A 182 1.10 -15.43 0.49
N ALA A 183 1.16 -15.26 1.81
CA ALA A 183 0.81 -16.31 2.75
C ALA A 183 -0.69 -16.21 3.03
N PHE A 184 -1.45 -17.22 2.61
CA PHE A 184 -2.89 -17.25 2.83
C PHE A 184 -3.19 -17.61 4.29
N GLU A 185 -4.08 -16.84 4.92
CA GLU A 185 -4.56 -17.07 6.28
C GLU A 185 -5.82 -17.96 6.22
N ALA A 186 -5.80 -19.10 6.91
CA ALA A 186 -6.93 -20.03 6.95
C ALA A 186 -8.19 -19.34 7.50
N GLY A 187 -9.34 -19.65 6.91
CA GLY A 187 -10.63 -19.06 7.27
C GLY A 187 -10.86 -17.64 6.75
N CYS A 188 -9.87 -17.00 6.10
CA CYS A 188 -10.01 -15.65 5.58
C CYS A 188 -10.55 -15.63 4.13
N PHE A 189 -11.26 -14.55 3.78
CA PHE A 189 -11.78 -14.32 2.44
C PHE A 189 -10.90 -13.34 1.67
N TYR A 190 -10.49 -13.70 0.46
CA TYR A 190 -9.69 -12.87 -0.43
C TYR A 190 -10.54 -12.38 -1.60
N VAL A 191 -10.87 -11.09 -1.59
CA VAL A 191 -11.61 -10.40 -2.65
C VAL A 191 -10.62 -9.85 -3.66
N MET A 192 -10.78 -10.24 -4.92
CA MET A 192 -9.84 -9.92 -5.99
C MET A 192 -10.58 -9.57 -7.28
N ASP A 193 -9.93 -8.77 -8.14
CA ASP A 193 -10.46 -8.48 -9.46
C ASP A 193 -10.26 -9.65 -10.45
N ARG A 194 -10.84 -9.54 -11.66
CA ARG A 194 -10.74 -10.59 -12.69
C ARG A 194 -9.31 -10.83 -13.21
N GLY A 195 -8.37 -9.93 -12.94
CA GLY A 195 -6.95 -10.03 -13.31
C GLY A 195 -6.25 -11.17 -12.57
N TYR A 196 -6.74 -11.53 -11.38
CA TYR A 196 -6.19 -12.60 -10.54
C TYR A 196 -6.73 -14.00 -10.83
N VAL A 197 -7.50 -14.19 -11.91
CA VAL A 197 -8.04 -15.53 -12.27
C VAL A 197 -6.92 -16.41 -12.81
N ASP A 198 -6.42 -17.31 -11.95
CA ASP A 198 -5.51 -18.42 -12.24
C ASP A 198 -5.85 -19.61 -11.34
N PHE A 199 -6.20 -20.74 -11.94
CA PHE A 199 -6.79 -21.85 -11.19
C PHE A 199 -5.80 -22.65 -10.38
N ALA A 200 -4.55 -22.76 -10.82
CA ALA A 200 -3.52 -23.42 -10.03
C ALA A 200 -3.27 -22.63 -8.73
N ARG A 201 -3.22 -21.29 -8.83
CA ARG A 201 -3.06 -20.41 -7.66
C ARG A 201 -4.30 -20.34 -6.78
N LEU A 202 -5.49 -20.30 -7.36
CA LEU A 202 -6.75 -20.37 -6.61
C LEU A 202 -6.90 -21.72 -5.91
N TYR A 203 -6.46 -22.82 -6.52
CA TYR A 203 -6.45 -24.13 -5.88
C TYR A 203 -5.45 -24.18 -4.71
N ARG A 204 -4.26 -23.56 -4.84
CA ARG A 204 -3.33 -23.41 -3.69
C ARG A 204 -3.93 -22.61 -2.54
N LEU A 205 -4.69 -21.56 -2.84
CA LEU A 205 -5.43 -20.78 -1.84
C LEU A 205 -6.48 -21.66 -1.14
N HIS A 206 -7.23 -22.47 -1.89
CA HIS A 206 -8.18 -23.43 -1.33
C HIS A 206 -7.50 -24.47 -0.43
N LEU A 207 -6.35 -25.03 -0.85
CA LEU A 207 -5.56 -25.96 -0.03
C LEU A 207 -5.05 -25.33 1.27
N ALA A 208 -4.88 -24.00 1.31
CA ALA A 208 -4.54 -23.25 2.51
C ALA A 208 -5.75 -22.97 3.44
N LEU A 209 -6.91 -23.58 3.16
CA LEU A 209 -8.17 -23.37 3.88
C LEU A 209 -8.65 -21.91 3.86
N ALA A 210 -8.23 -21.14 2.85
CA ALA A 210 -8.72 -19.80 2.60
C ALA A 210 -9.82 -19.81 1.54
N PHE A 211 -10.62 -18.76 1.53
CA PHE A 211 -11.72 -18.56 0.59
C PHE A 211 -11.41 -17.40 -0.34
N PHE A 212 -11.98 -17.40 -1.55
CA PHE A 212 -11.79 -16.30 -2.49
C PHE A 212 -13.10 -15.88 -3.14
N VAL A 213 -13.19 -14.58 -3.42
CA VAL A 213 -14.27 -13.98 -4.22
C VAL A 213 -13.61 -13.26 -5.36
N ILE A 214 -13.88 -13.71 -6.59
CA ILE A 214 -13.28 -13.14 -7.79
C ILE A 214 -14.31 -12.93 -8.87
N ARG A 215 -14.17 -11.84 -9.63
CA ARG A 215 -14.99 -11.61 -10.80
C ARG A 215 -14.59 -12.57 -11.93
N ALA A 216 -15.54 -13.36 -12.42
CA ALA A 216 -15.31 -14.26 -13.56
C ALA A 216 -14.92 -13.49 -14.84
N LYS A 217 -14.03 -14.08 -15.65
CA LYS A 217 -13.73 -13.58 -17.01
C LYS A 217 -14.90 -13.93 -17.94
N SER A 218 -15.20 -13.08 -18.92
CA SER A 218 -16.32 -13.31 -19.86
C SER A 218 -16.10 -14.53 -20.77
N ASN A 219 -14.86 -14.93 -21.00
CA ASN A 219 -14.46 -16.09 -21.80
C ASN A 219 -14.25 -17.35 -20.97
N LEU A 220 -14.77 -17.40 -19.74
CA LEU A 220 -14.71 -18.60 -18.91
C LEU A 220 -15.49 -19.72 -19.61
N ARG A 221 -14.80 -20.79 -20.03
CA ARG A 221 -15.48 -21.98 -20.57
C ARG A 221 -16.05 -22.80 -19.41
N VAL A 222 -17.35 -23.01 -19.47
CA VAL A 222 -18.12 -23.77 -18.50
C VAL A 222 -19.03 -24.72 -19.29
N TYR A 223 -19.09 -25.99 -18.89
CA TYR A 223 -20.05 -26.95 -19.42
C TYR A 223 -21.25 -26.97 -18.49
N SER A 224 -22.45 -26.85 -19.05
CA SER A 224 -23.68 -26.91 -18.26
C SER A 224 -24.28 -28.31 -18.38
N HIS A 225 -24.72 -28.86 -17.26
CA HIS A 225 -25.46 -30.12 -17.22
C HIS A 225 -26.96 -29.86 -17.21
N ALA A 226 -27.73 -30.86 -17.65
CA ALA A 226 -29.16 -30.83 -17.50
C ALA A 226 -29.52 -30.87 -16.02
N ILE A 227 -30.42 -29.99 -15.59
CA ILE A 227 -30.86 -29.89 -14.19
C ILE A 227 -32.37 -29.90 -14.11
N ASP A 228 -32.88 -30.51 -13.05
CA ASP A 228 -34.27 -30.37 -12.67
C ASP A 228 -34.48 -29.05 -11.91
N LYS A 229 -35.08 -28.06 -12.57
CA LYS A 229 -35.36 -26.74 -12.00
C LYS A 229 -36.40 -26.76 -10.88
N ALA A 230 -37.20 -27.83 -10.76
CA ALA A 230 -38.16 -27.97 -9.66
C ALA A 230 -37.46 -28.08 -8.29
N THR A 231 -36.19 -28.49 -8.27
CA THR A 231 -35.36 -28.58 -7.05
C THR A 231 -34.88 -27.21 -6.51
N GLY A 232 -35.15 -26.13 -7.23
CA GLY A 232 -34.62 -24.78 -6.92
C GLY A 232 -33.21 -24.53 -7.43
N LEU A 233 -32.58 -25.52 -8.07
CA LEU A 233 -31.28 -25.37 -8.71
C LEU A 233 -31.38 -24.46 -9.96
N ARG A 234 -30.49 -23.47 -10.08
CA ARG A 234 -30.49 -22.52 -11.22
C ARG A 234 -29.60 -22.97 -12.38
N CYS A 235 -28.45 -23.54 -12.07
CA CYS A 235 -27.53 -24.12 -13.04
C CYS A 235 -26.65 -25.18 -12.35
N ASP A 236 -26.31 -26.24 -13.06
CA ASP A 236 -25.22 -27.16 -12.73
C ASP A 236 -24.18 -27.04 -13.82
N GLN A 237 -22.95 -26.76 -13.41
CA GLN A 237 -21.90 -26.30 -14.29
C GLN A 237 -20.57 -26.91 -13.88
N THR A 238 -20.01 -27.77 -14.73
CA THR A 238 -18.67 -28.31 -14.54
C THR A 238 -17.69 -27.69 -15.53
N ARG A 239 -16.41 -27.89 -15.24
CA ARG A 239 -15.32 -27.38 -16.05
C ARG A 239 -14.55 -28.55 -16.67
N PRO A 240 -13.95 -28.38 -17.87
CA PRO A 240 -12.97 -29.37 -18.32
C PRO A 240 -11.80 -29.36 -17.33
N SER A 241 -11.43 -30.55 -16.87
CA SER A 241 -10.18 -30.79 -16.14
C SER A 241 -9.00 -30.28 -16.97
N PHE A 242 -8.04 -29.59 -16.33
CA PHE A 242 -6.74 -29.29 -16.95
C PHE A 242 -5.80 -30.49 -16.80
#